data_AF-A0A9D4QQ34-F1
#
_entry.id   AF-A0A9D4QQ34-F1
#
_cell.length_a   1.000
_cell.length_b   1.000
_cell.length_c   1.000
_cell.angle_alpha   90.00
_cell.angle_beta   90.00
_cell.angle_gamma   90.00
#
_symmetry.space_group_name_H-M   'P 1'
#
loop_
_entity.id
_entity.type
_entity.pdbx_description
1 polymer ?
#
loop_
_entity_poly.entity_id
_entity_poly.type
_entity_poly.pdbx_seq_one_letter_code
_entity_poly.pdbx_strand_id
1 'polypeptide(L)'
;MVVAGTLASYYGFFYDNYGVKVVGYIPKGLPSPSVPTFSGLDKYITDIPIIAIIYFAQTVSLAAMLAKKNKYSIDSNQELIAYGAGNIFGSFFSCYPFAASVSRSSVQDSAGGRTQIASVFSATMVLVVILWLGPLFEALPNCVLSAIIVVALRSLILQVLELPKVWRTSKYDFWI
;
A
#
# COMPACT_ATOMS: atom_id res chain seq x y z
N MET A 1 -10.82 -2.51 14.03
CA MET A 1 -11.88 -2.80 13.04
C MET A 1 -11.78 -4.21 12.49
N VAL A 2 -10.66 -4.62 11.88
CA VAL A 2 -10.53 -5.95 11.27
C VAL A 2 -10.80 -7.09 12.27
N VAL A 3 -10.07 -7.14 13.40
CA VAL A 3 -10.24 -8.20 14.42
C VAL A 3 -11.67 -8.26 14.96
N ALA A 4 -12.24 -7.11 15.35
CA ALA A 4 -13.60 -7.04 15.86
C ALA A 4 -14.65 -7.44 14.81
N GLY A 5 -14.45 -7.04 13.54
CA GLY A 5 -15.34 -7.39 12.43
C GLY A 5 -15.28 -8.87 12.08
N THR A 6 -14.08 -9.47 12.10
CA THR A 6 -13.90 -10.91 11.91
C THR A 6 -14.56 -11.71 13.04
N LEU A 7 -14.35 -11.33 14.30
CA LEU A 7 -14.95 -12.01 15.45
C LEU A 7 -16.48 -11.88 15.44
N ALA A 8 -17.01 -10.69 15.19
CA ALA A 8 -18.46 -10.47 15.12
C ALA A 8 -19.09 -11.27 13.96
N SER A 9 -18.43 -11.35 12.80
CA SER A 9 -18.88 -12.14 11.66
C SER A 9 -18.86 -13.64 11.93
N TYR A 10 -17.80 -14.11 12.58
CA TYR A 10 -17.64 -15.51 12.94
C TYR A 10 -18.69 -15.97 13.96
N TYR A 11 -18.93 -15.20 15.03
CA TYR A 11 -19.92 -15.56 16.05
C TYR A 11 -21.37 -15.25 15.64
N GLY A 12 -21.58 -14.26 14.77
CA GLY A 12 -22.90 -13.84 14.30
C GLY A 12 -23.41 -14.60 13.08
N PHE A 13 -22.60 -15.51 12.49
CA PHE A 13 -22.89 -16.21 11.24
C PHE A 13 -23.45 -15.26 10.16
N PHE A 14 -22.81 -14.10 9.97
CA PHE A 14 -23.35 -13.06 9.06
C PHE A 14 -23.42 -13.51 7.59
N TYR A 15 -22.57 -14.45 7.20
CA TYR A 15 -22.63 -15.06 5.87
C TYR A 15 -23.90 -15.90 5.70
N ASP A 16 -24.16 -16.83 6.63
CA ASP A 16 -25.29 -17.78 6.53
C ASP A 16 -26.64 -17.11 6.82
N ASN A 17 -26.69 -16.20 7.80
CA ASN A 17 -27.95 -15.58 8.25
C ASN A 17 -28.35 -14.35 7.43
N TYR A 18 -27.40 -13.62 6.85
CA TYR A 18 -27.66 -12.32 6.21
C TYR A 18 -27.08 -12.21 4.79
N GLY A 19 -26.45 -13.26 4.26
CA GLY A 19 -25.91 -13.28 2.90
C GLY A 19 -24.76 -12.27 2.67
N VAL A 20 -24.09 -11.84 3.74
CA VAL A 20 -23.01 -10.84 3.65
C VAL A 20 -21.81 -11.46 2.95
N LYS A 21 -21.37 -10.87 1.83
CA LYS A 21 -20.18 -11.34 1.11
C LYS A 21 -18.93 -11.22 1.99
N VAL A 22 -18.26 -12.34 2.21
CA VAL A 22 -16.96 -12.43 2.89
C VAL A 22 -15.82 -12.59 1.87
N VAL A 23 -14.57 -12.48 2.34
CA VAL A 23 -13.37 -12.66 1.51
C VAL A 23 -13.32 -14.07 0.90
N GLY A 24 -13.73 -15.09 1.66
CA GLY A 24 -13.71 -16.48 1.21
C GLY A 24 -12.33 -17.11 1.31
N TYR A 25 -12.11 -18.22 0.59
CA TYR A 25 -10.90 -19.04 0.72
C TYR A 25 -9.62 -18.27 0.39
N ILE A 26 -8.64 -18.31 1.30
CA ILE A 26 -7.32 -17.72 1.10
C ILE A 26 -6.30 -18.85 0.99
N PRO A 27 -5.59 -18.99 -0.15
CA PRO A 27 -4.60 -20.05 -0.31
C PRO A 27 -3.50 -19.92 0.75
N LYS A 28 -3.25 -21.02 1.46
CA LYS A 28 -2.23 -21.06 2.52
C LYS A 28 -0.85 -21.23 1.90
N GLY A 29 0.12 -20.51 2.44
CA GLY A 29 1.53 -20.62 2.04
C GLY A 29 2.02 -19.45 1.21
N LEU A 30 3.32 -19.49 0.89
CA LEU A 30 3.94 -18.52 0.00
C LEU A 30 3.64 -18.91 -1.46
N PRO A 31 3.31 -17.96 -2.35
CA PRO A 31 3.23 -18.27 -3.78
C PRO A 31 4.58 -18.80 -4.27
N SER A 32 4.55 -19.89 -5.05
CA SER A 32 5.74 -20.41 -5.72
C SER A 32 6.28 -19.35 -6.69
N PRO A 33 7.61 -19.18 -6.80
CA PRO A 33 8.20 -18.28 -7.78
C PRO A 33 7.73 -18.64 -9.19
N SER A 34 7.10 -17.69 -9.87
CA SER A 34 6.61 -17.78 -11.24
C SER A 34 7.34 -16.77 -12.11
N VAL A 35 7.83 -17.17 -13.27
CA VAL A 35 8.44 -16.22 -14.22
C VAL A 35 7.33 -15.33 -14.79
N PRO A 36 7.48 -13.99 -14.79
CA PRO A 36 6.48 -13.10 -15.35
C PRO A 36 6.32 -13.36 -16.85
N THR A 37 5.07 -13.59 -17.27
CA THR A 37 4.74 -13.87 -18.66
C THR A 37 4.66 -12.56 -19.45
N PHE A 38 5.35 -12.49 -20.59
CA PHE A 38 5.35 -11.32 -21.48
C PHE A 38 4.15 -11.29 -22.46
N SER A 39 3.31 -12.32 -22.45
CA SER A 39 2.12 -12.42 -23.30
C SER A 39 1.06 -11.39 -22.90
N GLY A 40 0.65 -10.53 -23.84
CA GLY A 40 -0.36 -9.48 -23.60
C GLY A 40 0.21 -8.13 -23.16
N LEU A 41 1.54 -7.95 -23.17
CA LEU A 41 2.19 -6.66 -22.86
C LEU A 41 1.84 -5.56 -23.86
N ASP A 42 1.53 -5.93 -25.10
CA ASP A 42 1.07 -5.02 -26.16
C ASP A 42 -0.14 -4.20 -25.72
N LYS A 43 -1.02 -4.76 -24.89
CA LYS A 43 -2.22 -4.08 -24.38
C LYS A 43 -1.90 -3.01 -23.32
N TYR A 44 -0.77 -3.13 -22.63
CA TYR A 44 -0.42 -2.28 -21.49
C TYR A 44 0.84 -1.45 -21.73
N ILE A 45 1.38 -1.47 -22.95
CA ILE A 45 2.67 -0.85 -23.27
C ILE A 45 2.68 0.66 -23.03
N THR A 46 1.51 1.31 -23.13
CA THR A 46 1.33 2.74 -22.83
C THR A 46 1.19 3.01 -21.33
N ASP A 47 0.54 2.10 -20.58
CA ASP A 47 0.24 2.29 -19.16
C ASP A 47 1.45 2.02 -18.27
N ILE A 48 2.28 1.03 -18.62
CA ILE A 48 3.48 0.63 -17.87
C ILE A 48 4.41 1.81 -17.56
N PRO A 49 4.88 2.61 -18.53
CA PRO A 49 5.78 3.72 -18.24
C PRO A 49 5.12 4.81 -17.39
N ILE A 50 3.80 5.04 -17.58
CA ILE A 50 3.05 6.03 -16.80
C ILE A 50 3.00 5.60 -15.32
N ILE A 51 2.61 4.36 -15.07
CA ILE A 51 2.56 3.80 -13.71
C ILE A 51 3.95 3.81 -13.07
N ALA A 52 4.99 3.42 -13.80
CA ALA A 52 6.36 3.43 -13.29
C ALA A 52 6.81 4.83 -12.87
N ILE A 53 6.54 5.85 -13.69
CA ILE A 53 6.87 7.26 -13.38
C ILE A 53 6.09 7.73 -12.15
N ILE A 54 4.78 7.46 -12.07
CA ILE A 54 3.95 7.88 -10.94
C ILE A 54 4.45 7.26 -9.63
N TYR A 55 4.71 5.96 -9.63
CA TYR A 55 5.14 5.26 -8.42
C TYR A 55 6.55 5.67 -7.99
N PHE A 56 7.46 5.88 -8.95
CA PHE A 56 8.80 6.39 -8.64
C PHE A 56 8.74 7.83 -8.12
N ALA A 57 7.97 8.71 -8.76
CA ALA A 57 7.77 10.09 -8.35
C ALA A 57 7.19 10.16 -6.92
N GLN A 58 6.20 9.33 -6.59
CA GLN A 58 5.65 9.22 -5.25
C GLN A 58 6.71 8.78 -4.23
N THR A 59 7.52 7.79 -4.58
CA THR A 59 8.55 7.23 -3.71
C THR A 59 9.67 8.24 -3.42
N VAL A 60 10.23 8.88 -4.46
CA VAL A 60 11.29 9.88 -4.29
C VAL A 60 10.78 11.14 -3.58
N SER A 61 9.53 11.55 -3.83
CA SER A 61 8.93 12.71 -3.14
C SER A 61 8.80 12.44 -1.64
N LEU A 62 8.32 11.25 -1.25
CA LEU A 62 8.23 10.88 0.16
C LEU A 62 9.61 10.82 0.81
N ALA A 63 10.58 10.23 0.12
CA ALA A 63 11.92 10.05 0.64
C ALA A 63 12.64 11.41 0.79
N ALA A 64 12.46 12.35 -0.16
CA ALA A 64 12.95 13.71 -0.06
C ALA A 64 12.29 14.51 1.09
N MET A 65 10.98 14.33 1.32
CA MET A 65 10.29 14.93 2.47
C MET A 65 10.87 14.45 3.81
N LEU A 66 11.13 13.14 3.94
CA LEU A 66 11.73 12.57 5.14
C LEU A 66 13.20 12.98 5.31
N ALA A 67 13.95 13.07 4.21
CA ALA A 67 15.34 13.55 4.18
C ALA A 67 15.43 14.99 4.70
N LYS A 68 14.54 15.87 4.22
CA LYS A 68 14.44 17.24 4.69
C LYS A 68 14.05 17.33 6.17
N LYS A 69 13.10 16.50 6.61
CA LYS A 69 12.64 16.47 8.01
C LYS A 69 13.73 15.98 8.98
N ASN A 70 14.43 14.92 8.61
CA ASN A 70 15.43 14.26 9.46
C ASN A 70 16.87 14.72 9.18
N LYS A 71 17.07 15.70 8.31
CA LYS A 71 18.36 16.33 7.97
C LYS A 71 19.41 15.35 7.44
N TYR A 72 19.01 14.43 6.55
CA TYR A 72 19.92 13.57 5.81
C TYR A 72 19.85 13.85 4.30
N SER A 73 20.85 13.40 3.55
CA SER A 73 20.87 13.49 2.08
C SER A 73 20.31 12.24 1.43
N ILE A 74 19.64 12.39 0.30
CA ILE A 74 19.11 11.29 -0.50
C ILE A 74 19.75 11.27 -1.88
N ASP A 75 20.02 10.07 -2.39
CA ASP A 75 20.46 9.85 -3.76
C ASP A 75 19.30 9.23 -4.57
N SER A 76 18.72 10.02 -5.45
CA SER A 76 17.59 9.60 -6.29
C SER A 76 17.93 8.46 -7.25
N ASN A 77 19.18 8.34 -7.71
CA ASN A 77 19.58 7.25 -8.59
C ASN A 77 19.61 5.92 -7.83
N GLN A 78 20.12 5.94 -6.60
CA GLN A 78 20.13 4.78 -5.74
C GLN A 78 18.71 4.34 -5.37
N GLU A 79 17.81 5.28 -5.10
CA GLU A 79 16.38 4.99 -4.87
C GLU A 79 15.73 4.37 -6.09
N LEU A 80 16.04 4.84 -7.31
CA LEU A 80 15.52 4.27 -8.55
C LEU A 80 15.95 2.82 -8.73
N ILE A 81 17.25 2.53 -8.50
CA ILE A 81 17.79 1.17 -8.61
C ILE A 81 17.17 0.26 -7.55
N ALA A 82 17.09 0.70 -6.29
CA ALA A 82 16.51 -0.07 -5.21
C ALA A 82 15.02 -0.38 -5.46
N TYR A 83 14.27 0.64 -5.91
CA TYR A 83 12.85 0.52 -6.25
C TYR A 83 12.62 -0.43 -7.43
N GLY A 84 13.40 -0.28 -8.50
CA GLY A 84 13.34 -1.14 -9.68
C GLY A 84 13.68 -2.59 -9.36
N ALA A 85 14.79 -2.82 -8.64
CA ALA A 85 15.19 -4.16 -8.22
C ALA A 85 14.13 -4.83 -7.33
N GLY A 86 13.52 -4.07 -6.41
CA GLY A 86 12.44 -4.58 -5.56
C GLY A 86 11.20 -5.00 -6.34
N ASN A 87 10.76 -4.19 -7.31
CA ASN A 87 9.60 -4.53 -8.15
C ASN A 87 9.90 -5.69 -9.11
N ILE A 88 11.11 -5.77 -9.66
CA ILE A 88 11.54 -6.92 -10.47
C ILE A 88 11.50 -8.19 -9.60
N PHE A 89 12.08 -8.17 -8.40
CA PHE A 89 12.03 -9.30 -7.48
C PHE A 89 10.59 -9.69 -7.13
N GLY A 90 9.74 -8.71 -6.83
CA GLY A 90 8.32 -8.92 -6.54
C GLY A 90 7.53 -9.54 -7.70
N SER A 91 7.92 -9.25 -8.95
CA SER A 91 7.24 -9.82 -10.13
C SER A 91 7.31 -11.35 -10.18
N PHE A 92 8.38 -11.94 -9.64
CA PHE A 92 8.51 -13.40 -9.55
C PHE A 92 7.54 -14.03 -8.55
N PHE A 93 7.00 -13.26 -7.60
CA PHE A 93 6.05 -13.73 -6.59
C PHE A 93 4.61 -13.31 -6.91
N SER A 94 4.32 -12.93 -8.16
CA SER A 94 3.01 -12.41 -8.58
C SER A 94 2.56 -11.19 -7.75
N CYS A 95 3.50 -10.36 -7.29
CA CYS A 95 3.16 -9.12 -6.60
C CYS A 95 2.72 -8.04 -7.57
N TYR A 96 1.75 -7.23 -7.13
CA TYR A 96 1.45 -5.96 -7.77
C TYR A 96 2.60 -4.96 -7.61
N PRO A 97 2.77 -4.01 -8.54
CA PRO A 97 3.74 -2.94 -8.37
C PRO A 97 3.46 -2.19 -7.07
N PHE A 98 4.51 -1.91 -6.31
CA PHE A 98 4.37 -1.31 -4.97
C PHE A 98 5.16 -0.01 -4.87
N ALA A 99 4.56 1.03 -4.30
CA ALA A 99 5.19 2.33 -4.01
C ALA A 99 5.42 2.53 -2.50
N ALA A 100 6.21 3.54 -2.15
CA ALA A 100 6.34 3.97 -0.77
C ALA A 100 5.01 4.52 -0.22
N SER A 101 4.71 4.20 1.04
CA SER A 101 3.43 4.54 1.68
C SER A 101 3.62 5.68 2.68
N VAL A 102 3.03 6.83 2.38
CA VAL A 102 3.12 8.03 3.24
C VAL A 102 2.64 7.74 4.66
N SER A 103 1.50 7.06 4.80
CA SER A 103 0.91 6.74 6.11
C SER A 103 1.82 5.84 6.94
N ARG A 104 2.36 4.76 6.35
CA ARG A 104 3.25 3.82 7.06
C ARG A 104 4.56 4.48 7.46
N SER A 105 5.18 5.22 6.54
CA SER A 105 6.46 5.91 6.83
C SER A 105 6.29 7.03 7.86
N SER A 106 5.17 7.77 7.83
CA SER A 106 4.88 8.82 8.81
C SER A 106 4.66 8.24 10.22
N VAL A 107 3.96 7.11 10.33
CA VAL A 107 3.81 6.39 11.61
C VAL A 107 5.15 5.88 12.12
N GLN A 108 5.97 5.28 11.25
CA GLN A 108 7.30 4.79 11.62
C GLN A 108 8.22 5.94 12.09
N ASP A 109 8.23 7.06 11.37
CA ASP A 109 9.01 8.25 11.71
C ASP A 109 8.54 8.87 13.03
N SER A 110 7.22 8.97 13.24
CA SER A 110 6.63 9.48 14.49
C SER A 110 6.88 8.55 15.68
N ALA A 111 7.00 7.25 15.45
CA ALA A 111 7.39 6.27 16.46
C ALA A 111 8.91 6.28 16.75
N GLY A 112 9.70 7.13 16.08
CA GLY A 112 11.14 7.23 16.26
C GLY A 112 11.96 6.18 15.50
N GLY A 113 11.36 5.48 14.52
CA GLY A 113 12.04 4.48 13.71
C GLY A 113 13.06 5.09 12.75
N ARG A 114 14.34 5.06 13.11
CA ARG A 114 15.45 5.66 12.31
C ARG A 114 16.17 4.69 11.37
N THR A 115 15.88 3.39 11.47
CA THR A 115 16.59 2.33 10.74
C THR A 115 15.65 1.48 9.91
N GLN A 116 16.13 0.91 8.80
CA GLN A 116 15.38 -0.03 7.97
C GLN A 116 15.01 -1.34 8.70
N ILE A 117 15.59 -1.63 9.87
CA ILE A 117 15.22 -2.79 10.69
C ILE A 117 13.71 -2.75 11.05
N ALA A 118 13.13 -1.56 11.20
CA ALA A 118 11.69 -1.41 11.47
C ALA A 118 10.82 -1.93 10.30
N SER A 119 11.26 -1.73 9.05
CA SER A 119 10.53 -2.26 7.89
C SER A 119 10.72 -3.76 7.74
N VAL A 120 11.91 -4.30 8.07
CA VAL A 120 12.16 -5.75 8.12
C VAL A 120 11.24 -6.42 9.15
N PHE A 121 11.18 -5.89 10.37
CA PHE A 121 10.29 -6.42 11.41
C PHE A 121 8.83 -6.38 10.97
N SER A 122 8.40 -5.26 10.35
CA SER A 122 7.04 -5.13 9.80
C SER A 122 6.75 -6.16 8.71
N ALA A 123 7.70 -6.41 7.79
CA ALA A 123 7.56 -7.40 6.74
C ALA A 123 7.48 -8.83 7.30
N THR A 124 8.34 -9.17 8.27
CA THR A 124 8.30 -10.47 8.96
C THR A 124 6.98 -10.67 9.71
N MET A 125 6.48 -9.63 10.38
CA MET A 125 5.19 -9.70 11.07
C MET A 125 4.04 -9.97 10.07
N VAL A 126 4.03 -9.27 8.94
CA VAL A 126 3.03 -9.51 7.88
C VAL A 126 3.13 -10.94 7.33
N LEU A 127 4.35 -11.45 7.12
CA LEU A 127 4.58 -12.83 6.67
C LEU A 127 3.98 -13.84 7.66
N VAL A 128 4.22 -13.67 8.97
CA VAL A 128 3.66 -14.54 10.02
C VAL A 128 2.13 -14.47 10.03
N VAL A 129 1.56 -13.27 9.91
CA VAL A 129 0.10 -13.08 9.85
C VAL A 129 -0.51 -13.81 8.65
N ILE A 130 0.10 -13.73 7.46
CA ILE A 130 -0.41 -14.42 6.27
C ILE A 130 -0.34 -15.95 6.45
N LEU A 131 0.78 -16.47 6.96
CA LEU A 131 0.99 -17.91 7.10
C LEU A 131 0.14 -18.56 8.19
N TRP A 132 -0.08 -17.86 9.32
CA TRP A 132 -0.76 -18.43 10.49
C TRP A 132 -2.19 -17.93 10.65
N LEU A 133 -2.42 -16.63 10.42
CA LEU A 133 -3.74 -15.99 10.59
C LEU A 133 -4.52 -15.89 9.28
N GLY A 134 -3.95 -16.28 8.13
CA GLY A 134 -4.64 -16.30 6.82
C GLY A 134 -6.06 -16.87 6.87
N PRO A 135 -6.27 -18.08 7.44
CA PRO A 135 -7.60 -18.70 7.52
C PRO A 135 -8.61 -17.91 8.37
N LEU A 136 -8.14 -17.11 9.33
CA LEU A 136 -9.01 -16.30 10.16
C LEU A 136 -9.66 -15.17 9.34
N PHE A 137 -9.00 -14.71 8.27
CA PHE A 137 -9.52 -13.65 7.42
C PHE A 137 -10.55 -14.13 6.39
N GLU A 138 -10.78 -15.44 6.24
CA GLU A 138 -11.78 -15.95 5.30
C GLU A 138 -13.21 -15.51 5.69
N ALA A 139 -13.48 -15.42 7.00
CA ALA A 139 -14.75 -14.96 7.57
C ALA A 139 -14.89 -13.42 7.60
N LEU A 140 -13.89 -12.67 7.13
CA LEU A 140 -13.92 -11.21 7.16
C LEU A 140 -14.96 -10.67 6.15
N PRO A 141 -15.90 -9.82 6.59
CA PRO A 141 -16.87 -9.21 5.68
C PRO A 141 -16.23 -8.19 4.73
N ASN A 142 -16.63 -8.22 3.47
CA ASN A 142 -16.19 -7.24 2.47
C ASN A 142 -16.58 -5.80 2.86
N CYS A 143 -17.66 -5.62 3.62
CA CYS A 143 -18.08 -4.31 4.16
C CYS A 143 -16.99 -3.67 5.04
N VAL A 144 -16.26 -4.46 5.83
CA VAL A 144 -15.17 -3.95 6.68
C VAL A 144 -14.00 -3.51 5.82
N LEU A 145 -13.69 -4.25 4.75
CA LEU A 145 -12.67 -3.88 3.76
C LEU A 145 -13.02 -2.55 3.08
N SER A 146 -14.28 -2.41 2.62
CA SER A 146 -14.76 -1.17 2.01
C SER A 146 -14.70 0.01 2.97
N ALA A 147 -15.08 -0.17 4.23
CA ALA A 147 -14.99 0.88 5.25
C ALA A 147 -13.55 1.37 5.46
N ILE A 148 -12.57 0.45 5.48
CA ILE A 148 -11.15 0.81 5.61
C ILE A 148 -10.68 1.63 4.40
N ILE A 149 -11.10 1.26 3.18
CA ILE A 149 -10.76 2.02 1.97
C ILE A 149 -11.35 3.43 2.05
N VAL A 150 -12.61 3.59 2.46
CA VAL A 150 -13.25 4.91 2.61
C VAL A 150 -12.52 5.77 3.65
N VAL A 151 -12.12 5.19 4.78
CA VAL A 151 -11.35 5.90 5.81
C VAL A 151 -9.96 6.31 5.29
N ALA A 152 -9.31 5.45 4.50
CA ALA A 152 -8.02 5.78 3.88
C ALA A 152 -8.16 6.90 2.81
N LEU A 153 -9.25 6.91 2.05
CA LEU A 153 -9.53 7.97 1.07
C LEU A 153 -9.88 9.30 1.75
N ARG A 154 -10.42 9.28 2.96
CA ARG A 154 -10.74 10.51 3.71
C ARG A 154 -9.54 11.44 3.82
N SER A 155 -8.33 10.93 4.11
CA SER A 155 -7.15 11.79 4.20
C SER A 155 -6.78 12.45 2.87
N LEU A 156 -7.08 11.80 1.74
CA LEU A 156 -6.84 12.36 0.41
C LEU A 156 -7.93 13.37 0.04
N ILE A 157 -9.21 13.07 0.34
CA ILE A 157 -10.34 13.99 0.11
C ILE A 157 -10.19 15.26 0.94
N LEU A 158 -9.67 15.16 2.17
CA LEU A 158 -9.42 16.34 3.01
C LEU A 158 -8.37 17.29 2.40
N GLN A 159 -7.46 16.82 1.53
CA GLN A 159 -6.53 17.71 0.82
C GLN A 159 -7.24 18.61 -0.19
N VAL A 160 -8.38 18.19 -0.75
CA VAL A 160 -9.21 19.02 -1.64
C VAL A 160 -9.73 20.27 -0.91
N LEU A 161 -9.94 20.19 0.40
CA LEU A 161 -10.33 21.35 1.21
C LEU A 161 -9.21 22.39 1.36
N GLU A 162 -7.97 22.07 0.99
CA GLU A 162 -6.86 23.02 0.97
C GLU A 162 -6.79 23.83 -0.33
N LEU A 163 -7.52 23.43 -1.39
CA LEU A 163 -7.59 24.14 -2.67
C LEU A 163 -7.96 25.64 -2.56
N PRO A 164 -8.93 26.07 -1.70
CA PRO A 164 -9.25 27.48 -1.53
C PRO A 164 -8.10 28.28 -0.90
N LYS A 165 -7.29 27.63 -0.07
CA LYS A 165 -6.08 28.21 0.55
C LYS A 165 -4.98 28.39 -0.49
N VAL A 166 -4.78 27.41 -1.37
CA VAL A 166 -3.84 27.48 -2.48
C VAL A 166 -4.23 28.61 -3.45
N TRP A 167 -5.52 28.71 -3.83
CA TRP A 167 -6.04 29.79 -4.67
C TRP A 167 -5.74 31.19 -4.12
N ARG A 168 -5.82 31.36 -2.79
CA ARG A 168 -5.51 32.63 -2.11
C ARG A 168 -4.02 32.96 -2.05
N THR A 169 -3.16 31.95 -2.08
CA THR A 169 -1.70 32.12 -1.89
C THR A 169 -1.00 32.30 -3.24
N SER A 170 -1.32 31.46 -4.23
CA SER A 170 -0.75 31.55 -5.57
C SER A 170 -1.75 30.99 -6.57
N LYS A 171 -2.23 31.86 -7.47
CA LYS A 171 -3.16 31.45 -8.55
C LYS A 171 -2.49 30.48 -9.52
N TYR A 172 -1.17 30.60 -9.73
CA TYR A 172 -0.41 29.73 -10.64
C TYR A 172 -0.28 28.30 -10.11
N ASP A 173 -0.07 28.13 -8.80
CA ASP A 173 -0.04 26.80 -8.15
C ASP A 173 -1.41 26.12 -8.08
N PHE A 174 -2.50 26.88 -8.23
CA PHE A 174 -3.84 26.30 -8.25
C PHE A 174 -4.18 25.67 -9.61
N TRP A 175 -3.64 26.22 -10.71
CA TRP A 175 -3.91 25.71 -12.05
C TRP A 175 -3.03 24.50 -12.42
N ILE A 176 -2.00 24.21 -11.62
CA ILE A 176 -1.13 23.03 -11.73
C ILE A 176 -1.76 21.84 -11.00
#